data_AF-D3ZP68-F1
#
_entry.id   AF-D3ZP68-F1
#
_cell.length_a   1.000
_cell.length_b   1.000
_cell.length_c   1.000
_cell.angle_alpha   90.00
_cell.angle_beta   90.00
_cell.angle_gamma   90.00
#
_symmetry.space_group_name_H-M   'P 1'
#
loop_
_entity.id
_entity.type
_entity.pdbx_description
1 polymer ?
#
loop_
_entity_poly.entity_id
_entity_poly.type
_entity_poly.pdbx_seq_one_letter_code
_entity_poly.pdbx_strand_id
1 'polypeptide(L)'
;MAYLLHARLFLLTTFMLVLKLCTYPVLGHILGGIEKSSMEDEGARESLNFAVSQYNENNSDLYLSRVLEVKNVQKQVVAGTKFLFDVILVKTNCLKSQNDLTNCPAKDQDGQQEQEFCSFEVYDAPWENDMALISSSCHNI
;
A
#
# COMPACT_ATOMS: atom_id res chain seq x y z
N MET A 1 16.48 -46.58 -41.14
CA MET A 1 16.95 -45.18 -41.05
C MET A 1 15.83 -44.23 -40.62
N ALA A 2 14.66 -44.24 -41.28
CA ALA A 2 13.52 -43.35 -40.93
C ALA A 2 13.04 -43.50 -39.46
N TYR A 3 12.94 -44.72 -38.92
CA TYR A 3 12.49 -44.93 -37.54
C TYR A 3 13.36 -44.23 -36.48
N LEU A 4 14.69 -44.23 -36.67
CA LEU A 4 15.63 -43.55 -35.79
C LEU A 4 15.51 -42.01 -35.89
N LEU A 5 15.22 -41.48 -37.08
CA LEU A 5 14.96 -40.06 -37.30
C LEU A 5 13.65 -39.61 -36.61
N HIS A 6 12.57 -40.39 -36.74
CA HIS A 6 11.31 -40.09 -36.07
C HIS A 6 11.45 -40.17 -34.55
N ALA A 7 12.12 -41.21 -34.02
CA ALA A 7 12.38 -41.33 -32.59
C ALA A 7 13.17 -40.13 -32.04
N ARG A 8 14.21 -39.67 -32.77
CA ARG A 8 14.94 -38.45 -32.40
C ARG A 8 14.07 -37.20 -32.45
N LEU A 9 13.23 -37.06 -33.48
CA LEU A 9 12.32 -35.92 -33.60
C LEU A 9 11.33 -35.88 -32.43
N PHE A 10 10.73 -37.01 -32.05
CA PHE A 10 9.85 -37.10 -30.89
C PHE A 10 10.57 -36.84 -29.56
N LEU A 11 11.80 -37.33 -29.38
CA LEU A 11 12.59 -37.06 -28.17
C LEU A 11 12.99 -35.57 -28.06
N LEU A 12 13.30 -34.93 -29.19
CA LEU A 12 13.63 -33.51 -29.22
C LEU A 12 12.40 -32.65 -28.93
N THR A 13 11.23 -32.98 -29.49
CA THR A 13 10.02 -32.20 -29.23
C THR A 13 9.56 -32.31 -27.78
N THR A 14 9.61 -33.51 -27.18
CA THR A 14 9.30 -33.66 -25.75
C THR A 14 10.32 -32.95 -24.87
N PHE A 15 11.61 -33.03 -25.18
CA PHE A 15 12.64 -32.29 -24.45
C PHE A 15 12.41 -30.79 -24.51
N MET A 16 12.12 -30.23 -25.69
CA MET A 16 11.80 -28.80 -25.84
C MET A 16 10.52 -28.41 -25.11
N LEU A 17 9.48 -29.26 -25.12
CA LEU A 17 8.24 -29.04 -24.38
C LEU A 17 8.47 -29.02 -22.86
N VAL A 18 9.27 -29.97 -22.33
CA VAL A 18 9.66 -30.01 -20.92
C VAL A 18 10.52 -28.80 -20.55
N LEU A 19 11.47 -28.42 -21.41
CA LEU A 19 12.30 -27.24 -21.20
C LEU A 19 11.43 -25.97 -21.16
N LYS A 20 10.46 -25.85 -22.06
CA LYS A 20 9.50 -24.74 -22.06
C LYS A 20 8.63 -24.74 -20.80
N LEU A 21 8.20 -25.92 -20.34
CA LEU A 21 7.42 -26.07 -19.11
C LEU A 21 8.23 -25.64 -17.86
N CYS A 22 9.52 -25.98 -17.81
CA CYS A 22 10.42 -25.55 -16.74
C CYS A 22 10.74 -24.04 -16.77
N THR A 23 10.62 -23.39 -17.94
CA THR A 23 10.87 -21.94 -18.07
C THR A 23 9.64 -21.07 -17.91
N TYR A 24 8.43 -21.62 -17.68
CA TYR A 24 7.34 -20.76 -17.21
C TYR A 24 7.82 -20.16 -15.89
N PRO A 25 7.95 -18.83 -15.78
CA PRO A 25 8.08 -18.23 -14.48
C PRO A 25 6.77 -18.58 -13.78
N VAL A 26 6.81 -19.59 -12.90
CA VAL A 26 5.95 -19.55 -11.73
C VAL A 26 6.44 -18.27 -11.06
N LEU A 27 5.75 -17.17 -11.33
CA LEU A 27 5.98 -15.88 -10.71
C LEU A 27 5.75 -16.15 -9.23
N GLY A 28 6.83 -16.55 -8.55
CA GLY A 28 6.75 -17.05 -7.20
C GLY A 28 6.24 -15.92 -6.34
N HIS A 29 5.04 -16.07 -5.79
CA HIS A 29 4.65 -15.26 -4.65
C HIS A 29 5.74 -15.48 -3.59
N ILE A 30 6.53 -14.44 -3.34
CA ILE A 30 7.49 -14.45 -2.25
C ILE A 30 6.66 -14.46 -0.98
N LEU A 31 6.57 -15.62 -0.33
CA LEU A 31 5.84 -15.75 0.94
C LEU A 31 6.46 -14.78 1.96
N GLY A 32 5.62 -13.92 2.56
CA GLY A 32 6.06 -12.88 3.51
C GLY A 32 6.72 -11.66 2.87
N GLY A 33 6.73 -11.54 1.54
CA GLY A 33 7.11 -10.31 0.85
C GLY A 33 6.01 -9.26 0.91
N ILE A 34 6.34 -8.05 0.43
CA ILE A 34 5.34 -7.01 0.19
C ILE A 34 4.47 -7.45 -0.99
N GLU A 35 3.16 -7.44 -0.79
CA GLU A 35 2.17 -7.73 -1.81
C GLU A 35 1.19 -6.57 -2.01
N LYS A 36 0.59 -6.51 -3.19
CA LYS A 36 -0.48 -5.56 -3.48
C LYS A 36 -1.69 -5.86 -2.60
N SER A 37 -2.28 -4.81 -2.03
CA SER A 37 -3.42 -4.87 -1.13
C SER A 37 -4.48 -3.85 -1.56
N SER A 38 -5.47 -3.60 -0.72
CA SER A 38 -6.61 -2.71 -0.97
C SER A 38 -7.18 -2.18 0.34
N MET A 39 -8.05 -1.16 0.28
CA MET A 39 -8.68 -0.59 1.48
C MET A 39 -9.76 -1.50 2.10
N GLU A 40 -10.15 -2.55 1.38
CA GLU A 40 -11.09 -3.59 1.78
C GLU A 40 -10.44 -4.66 2.67
N ASP A 41 -9.10 -4.72 2.72
CA ASP A 41 -8.38 -5.65 3.58
C ASP A 41 -8.60 -5.30 5.07
N GLU A 42 -8.71 -6.35 5.90
CA GLU A 42 -8.86 -6.21 7.34
C GLU A 42 -7.70 -5.40 7.94
N GLY A 43 -8.01 -4.43 8.81
CA GLY A 43 -7.03 -3.52 9.40
C GLY A 43 -6.66 -2.31 8.54
N ALA A 44 -6.73 -2.40 7.20
CA ALA A 44 -6.21 -1.35 6.31
C ALA A 44 -6.80 0.05 6.58
N ARG A 45 -8.13 0.14 6.79
CA ARG A 45 -8.79 1.42 7.11
C ARG A 45 -8.43 1.96 8.48
N GLU A 46 -8.35 1.08 9.49
CA GLU A 46 -7.92 1.43 10.86
C GLU A 46 -6.50 1.99 10.82
N SER A 47 -5.58 1.26 10.16
CA SER A 47 -4.17 1.64 10.02
C SER A 47 -3.99 2.97 9.29
N LEU A 48 -4.72 3.24 8.20
CA LEU A 48 -4.63 4.52 7.52
C LEU A 48 -5.15 5.67 8.38
N ASN A 49 -6.27 5.49 9.08
CA ASN A 49 -6.82 6.51 9.99
C ASN A 49 -5.84 6.81 11.12
N PHE A 50 -5.23 5.77 11.70
CA PHE A 50 -4.19 5.91 12.72
C PHE A 50 -2.98 6.67 12.18
N ALA A 51 -2.46 6.32 10.99
CA ALA A 51 -1.34 7.02 10.36
C ALA A 51 -1.63 8.52 10.17
N VAL A 52 -2.82 8.86 9.69
CA VAL A 52 -3.23 10.24 9.47
C VAL A 52 -3.43 10.99 10.80
N SER A 53 -3.92 10.33 11.85
CA SER A 53 -3.97 10.91 13.20
C SER A 53 -2.57 11.23 13.71
N GLN A 54 -1.66 10.26 13.65
CA GLN A 54 -0.26 10.42 14.07
C GLN A 54 0.47 11.49 13.23
N TYR A 55 0.21 11.55 11.92
CA TYR A 55 0.71 12.62 11.06
C TYR A 55 0.20 13.99 11.53
N ASN A 56 -1.10 14.12 11.82
CA ASN A 56 -1.67 15.38 12.30
C ASN A 56 -1.14 15.80 13.67
N GLU A 57 -0.90 14.87 14.58
CA GLU A 57 -0.31 15.15 15.90
C GLU A 57 1.13 15.66 15.80
N ASN A 58 1.92 15.09 14.88
CA ASN A 58 3.35 15.39 14.76
C ASN A 58 3.65 16.54 13.77
N ASN A 59 2.77 16.81 12.81
CA ASN A 59 2.93 17.91 11.88
C ASN A 59 2.67 19.27 12.57
N SER A 60 3.47 20.29 12.27
CA SER A 60 3.36 21.63 12.87
C SER A 60 2.26 22.51 12.27
N ASP A 61 1.58 22.06 11.21
CA ASP A 61 0.44 22.81 10.64
C ASP A 61 -0.67 23.01 11.68
N LEU A 62 -1.32 24.18 11.65
CA LEU A 62 -2.44 24.53 12.52
C LEU A 62 -3.73 23.80 12.13
N TYR A 63 -3.86 23.43 10.86
CA TYR A 63 -5.04 22.81 10.29
C TYR A 63 -4.89 21.29 10.23
N LEU A 64 -6.01 20.59 10.36
CA LEU A 64 -6.06 19.15 10.14
C LEU A 64 -5.93 18.84 8.66
N SER A 65 -5.14 17.81 8.36
CA SER A 65 -5.07 17.17 7.06
C SER A 65 -5.93 15.92 7.03
N ARG A 66 -6.54 15.65 5.88
CA ARG A 66 -7.35 14.44 5.62
C ARG A 66 -6.97 13.81 4.30
N VAL A 67 -7.28 12.52 4.16
CA VAL A 67 -7.12 11.81 2.88
C VAL A 67 -8.10 12.38 1.86
N LEU A 68 -7.57 12.85 0.73
CA LEU A 68 -8.31 13.14 -0.49
C LEU A 68 -8.46 11.88 -1.33
N GLU A 69 -7.36 11.17 -1.56
CA GLU A 69 -7.29 10.00 -2.44
C GLU A 69 -6.28 8.98 -1.90
N VAL A 70 -6.62 7.69 -1.99
CA VAL A 70 -5.66 6.60 -1.76
C VAL A 70 -5.13 6.16 -3.12
N LYS A 71 -3.83 6.30 -3.36
CA LYS A 71 -3.19 5.97 -4.64
C LYS A 71 -2.77 4.51 -4.70
N ASN A 72 -2.30 3.98 -3.58
CA ASN A 72 -1.78 2.62 -3.51
C ASN A 72 -1.88 2.08 -2.07
N VAL A 73 -2.15 0.77 -1.98
CA VAL A 73 -2.13 0.02 -0.72
C VAL A 73 -1.34 -1.25 -0.96
N GLN A 74 -0.35 -1.49 -0.11
CA GLN A 74 0.42 -2.72 -0.08
C GLN A 74 0.43 -3.25 1.36
N LYS A 75 0.63 -4.56 1.50
CA LYS A 75 0.77 -5.17 2.82
C LYS A 75 1.90 -6.17 2.87
N GLN A 76 2.38 -6.44 4.07
CA GLN A 76 3.34 -7.49 4.35
C GLN A 76 2.99 -8.16 5.68
N VAL A 77 2.81 -9.49 5.64
CA VAL A 77 2.61 -10.28 6.86
C VAL A 77 3.97 -10.51 7.54
N VAL A 78 4.05 -10.14 8.81
CA VAL A 78 5.21 -10.29 9.70
C VAL A 78 4.76 -10.97 11.01
N ALA A 79 5.27 -10.57 12.17
CA ALA A 79 4.62 -10.87 13.46
C ALA A 79 3.42 -9.93 13.71
N GLY A 80 2.60 -9.70 12.69
CA GLY A 80 1.65 -8.59 12.56
C GLY A 80 1.38 -8.35 11.07
N THR A 81 0.74 -7.24 10.75
CA THR A 81 0.61 -6.76 9.37
C THR A 81 1.26 -5.39 9.25
N LYS A 82 2.17 -5.25 8.30
CA LYS A 82 2.63 -3.93 7.86
C LYS A 82 1.78 -3.49 6.68
N PHE A 83 1.14 -2.33 6.79
CA PHE A 83 0.50 -1.65 5.67
C PHE A 83 1.39 -0.53 5.17
N LEU A 84 1.50 -0.41 3.84
CA LEU A 84 2.17 0.68 3.17
C LEU A 84 1.13 1.42 2.32
N PHE A 85 0.91 2.69 2.64
CA PHE A 85 -0.06 3.55 1.98
C PHE A 85 0.64 4.66 1.22
N ASP A 86 0.26 4.85 -0.04
CA ASP A 86 0.52 6.09 -0.76
C ASP A 86 -0.81 6.84 -0.90
N VAL A 87 -0.89 8.05 -0.37
CA VAL A 87 -2.12 8.85 -0.32
C VAL A 87 -1.87 10.30 -0.69
N ILE A 88 -2.91 10.96 -1.19
CA ILE A 88 -2.95 12.41 -1.31
C ILE A 88 -3.66 12.96 -0.08
N LEU A 89 -2.97 13.79 0.69
CA LEU A 89 -3.56 14.56 1.78
C LEU A 89 -3.91 15.96 1.32
N VAL A 90 -4.93 16.51 1.97
CA VAL A 90 -5.37 17.88 1.78
C VAL A 90 -5.70 18.52 3.12
N LYS A 91 -5.43 19.83 3.20
CA LYS A 91 -5.77 20.62 4.37
C LYS A 91 -7.28 20.86 4.44
N THR A 92 -7.77 20.92 5.65
CA THR A 92 -9.17 21.24 5.97
C THR A 92 -9.27 22.65 6.55
N ASN A 93 -10.50 23.15 6.71
CA ASN A 93 -10.76 24.40 7.45
C ASN A 93 -10.73 24.22 8.98
N CYS A 94 -10.47 23.00 9.45
CA CYS A 94 -10.51 22.64 10.85
C CYS A 94 -9.17 22.89 11.54
N LEU A 95 -9.19 23.61 12.65
CA LEU A 95 -8.02 23.75 13.52
C LEU A 95 -7.83 22.46 14.33
N LYS A 96 -6.57 22.06 14.55
CA LYS A 96 -6.25 20.94 15.45
C LYS A 96 -6.71 21.16 16.89
N SER A 97 -6.84 22.43 17.30
CA SER A 97 -7.20 22.83 18.66
C SER A 97 -8.70 22.97 18.92
N GLN A 98 -9.56 22.85 17.91
CA GLN A 98 -10.99 22.98 18.11
C GLN A 98 -11.59 21.70 18.72
N ASN A 99 -12.69 21.84 19.45
CA ASN A 99 -13.31 20.72 20.15
C ASN A 99 -14.18 19.83 19.25
N ASP A 100 -14.84 20.42 18.25
CA ASP A 100 -15.72 19.68 17.34
C ASP A 100 -15.03 19.44 15.99
N LEU A 101 -14.68 18.19 15.73
CA LEU A 101 -14.05 17.73 14.48
C LEU A 101 -15.04 16.99 13.57
N THR A 102 -16.35 17.06 13.86
CA THR A 102 -17.38 16.31 13.11
C THR A 102 -17.50 16.77 11.66
N ASN A 103 -17.28 18.05 11.38
CA ASN A 103 -17.37 18.60 10.03
C ASN A 103 -16.08 19.34 9.64
N CYS A 104 -15.17 18.61 9.00
CA CYS A 104 -13.91 19.14 8.49
C CYS A 104 -13.83 19.03 6.96
N PRO A 105 -14.48 19.96 6.24
CA PRO A 105 -14.36 20.00 4.80
C PRO A 105 -12.94 20.36 4.40
N ALA A 106 -12.55 19.88 3.22
CA ALA A 106 -11.38 20.38 2.52
C ALA A 106 -11.39 21.91 2.44
N LYS A 107 -10.21 22.51 2.53
CA LYS A 107 -10.04 23.94 2.35
C LYS A 107 -10.10 24.28 0.86
N ASP A 108 -11.23 24.81 0.41
CA ASP A 108 -11.37 25.34 -0.94
C ASP A 108 -10.84 26.78 -0.96
N GLN A 109 -9.55 26.95 -1.26
CA GLN A 109 -8.98 28.28 -1.51
C GLN A 109 -8.89 28.51 -3.01
N ASP A 110 -9.74 29.39 -3.55
CA ASP A 110 -9.65 29.98 -4.91
C ASP A 110 -9.24 29.00 -6.05
N GLY A 111 -9.70 27.75 -5.96
CA GLY A 111 -9.39 26.69 -6.94
C GLY A 111 -8.02 26.01 -6.80
N GLN A 112 -7.20 26.38 -5.82
CA GLN A 112 -5.91 25.74 -5.50
C GLN A 112 -5.94 25.13 -4.11
N GLN A 113 -6.33 23.86 -4.04
CA GLN A 113 -6.21 23.08 -2.82
C GLN A 113 -4.75 22.62 -2.67
N GLU A 114 -4.08 23.01 -1.59
CA GLU A 114 -2.74 22.50 -1.26
C GLU A 114 -2.83 20.98 -1.06
N GLN A 115 -2.17 20.24 -1.95
CA GLN A 115 -2.12 18.78 -1.93
C GLN A 115 -0.72 18.32 -1.55
N GLU A 116 -0.67 17.26 -0.76
CA GLU A 116 0.59 16.59 -0.39
C GLU A 116 0.49 15.12 -0.75
N PHE A 117 1.50 14.60 -1.43
CA PHE A 117 1.67 13.16 -1.57
C PHE A 117 2.40 12.64 -0.34
N CYS A 118 1.81 11.67 0.34
CA CYS A 118 2.35 11.06 1.54
C CYS A 118 2.49 9.55 1.39
N SER A 119 3.61 9.01 1.84
CA SER A 119 3.83 7.58 2.03
C SER A 119 3.89 7.26 3.53
N PHE A 120 3.04 6.34 3.98
CA PHE A 120 2.97 5.88 5.37
C PHE A 120 3.26 4.38 5.46
N GLU A 121 4.06 3.99 6.44
CA GLU A 121 4.22 2.58 6.86
C GLU A 121 3.63 2.41 8.25
N VAL A 122 2.65 1.52 8.39
CA VAL A 122 1.95 1.27 9.65
C VAL A 122 2.10 -0.20 10.01
N TYR A 123 2.50 -0.47 11.25
CA TYR A 123 2.47 -1.80 11.82
C TYR A 123 1.19 -1.97 12.63
N ASP A 124 0.51 -3.09 12.45
CA ASP A 124 -0.72 -3.48 13.15
C ASP A 124 -0.60 -4.92 13.66
N ALA A 125 -0.74 -5.11 14.97
CA ALA A 125 -0.80 -6.40 15.64
C ALA A 125 -2.02 -6.44 16.58
N PRO A 126 -3.22 -6.75 16.06
CA PRO A 126 -4.47 -6.62 16.81
C PRO A 126 -4.54 -7.48 18.08
N TRP A 127 -3.89 -8.66 18.09
CA TRP A 127 -3.88 -9.56 19.26
C TRP A 127 -3.05 -9.03 20.44
N GLU A 128 -2.17 -8.05 20.19
CA GLU A 128 -1.41 -7.32 21.20
C GLU A 128 -1.99 -5.93 21.48
N ASN A 129 -3.05 -5.53 20.76
CA ASN A 129 -3.60 -4.17 20.75
C ASN A 129 -2.50 -3.12 20.49
N ASP A 130 -1.61 -3.43 19.54
CA ASP A 130 -0.48 -2.61 19.17
C ASP A 130 -0.61 -2.11 17.73
N MET A 131 -0.47 -0.80 17.56
CA MET A 131 -0.44 -0.14 16.26
C MET A 131 0.58 1.00 16.31
N ALA A 132 1.45 1.05 15.31
CA ALA A 132 2.57 1.99 15.28
C ALA A 132 2.78 2.57 13.89
N LEU A 133 3.03 3.88 13.82
CA LEU A 133 3.46 4.56 12.61
C LEU A 133 4.97 4.36 12.52
N ILE A 134 5.40 3.47 11.62
CA ILE A 134 6.80 3.12 11.44
C ILE A 134 7.54 4.22 10.69
N SER A 135 6.94 4.73 9.62
CA SER A 135 7.48 5.84 8.86
C SER A 135 6.39 6.68 8.20
N SER A 136 6.71 7.95 7.99
CA SER A 136 5.86 8.96 7.36
C SER A 136 6.75 9.90 6.57
N SER A 137 6.45 10.08 5.28
CA SER A 137 7.14 11.02 4.42
C SER A 137 6.14 11.69 3.49
N CYS A 138 6.14 13.03 3.46
CA CYS A 138 5.22 13.82 2.66
C CYS A 138 5.98 14.90 1.88
N HIS A 139 5.43 15.27 0.73
CA HIS A 139 5.87 16.41 -0.06
C HIS A 139 4.69 17.05 -0.80
N ASN A 140 4.75 18.37 -0.97
CA ASN A 140 3.76 19.13 -1.74
C ASN A 140 3.76 18.68 -3.22
N ILE A 141 2.59 18.63 -3.84
CA ILE A 141 2.39 18.34 -5.27
C ILE A 141 1.63 19.46 -5.99
#